data_AF-A0A317Z4E7-F1
#
_entry.id   AF-A0A317Z4E7-F1
#
_cell.length_a   1.000
_cell.length_b   1.000
_cell.length_c   1.000
_cell.angle_alpha   90.00
_cell.angle_beta   90.00
_cell.angle_gamma   90.00
#
_symmetry.space_group_name_H-M   'P 1'
#
loop_
_entity.id
_entity.type
_entity.pdbx_description
1 polymer ?
#
loop_
_entity_poly.entity_id
_entity_poly.type
_entity_poly.pdbx_seq_one_letter_code
_entity_poly.pdbx_strand_id
1 'polypeptide(L)'
;MFTFTKLFWHNTQNQKARLFGIAFIGFAILLLLTILAMSPYNLLLQVWQMSMLTGQQNLTTLILMMVGAILLTIFLFAMLIFPFFVGVISAIHHSILNTTKARWKDLFRAFKKGVWGKTVILGILTLLFIVVTAIIYALVNAGMTFLIQQIFNW
;
A
#
# COMPACT_ATOMS: atom_id res chain seq x y z
N MET A 1 4.42 -27.50 -7.13
CA MET A 1 3.94 -26.86 -5.89
C MET A 1 4.46 -27.56 -4.64
N PHE A 2 4.35 -28.89 -4.50
CA PHE A 2 4.80 -29.65 -3.31
C PHE A 2 6.29 -29.49 -2.94
N THR A 3 7.18 -29.30 -3.90
CA THR A 3 8.61 -29.05 -3.65
C THR A 3 8.84 -27.74 -2.89
N PHE A 4 8.10 -26.68 -3.24
CA PHE A 4 8.20 -25.38 -2.60
C PHE A 4 7.65 -25.42 -1.18
N THR A 5 6.51 -26.09 -0.96
CA THR A 5 5.92 -26.25 0.37
C THR A 5 6.80 -27.09 1.29
N LYS A 6 7.43 -28.14 0.76
CA LYS A 6 8.37 -28.99 1.50
C LYS A 6 9.67 -28.23 1.85
N LEU A 7 10.24 -27.51 0.89
CA LEU A 7 11.41 -26.63 1.10
C LEU A 7 11.10 -25.51 2.09
N PHE A 8 9.92 -24.89 1.98
CA PHE A 8 9.44 -23.88 2.91
C PHE A 8 9.39 -24.44 4.31
N TRP A 9 8.73 -25.57 4.54
CA TRP A 9 8.60 -26.16 5.88
C TRP A 9 9.94 -26.53 6.50
N HIS A 10 10.84 -27.15 5.71
CA HIS A 10 12.14 -27.60 6.19
C HIS A 10 13.09 -26.44 6.50
N ASN A 11 13.16 -25.44 5.61
CA ASN A 11 14.06 -24.30 5.78
C ASN A 11 13.52 -23.24 6.75
N THR A 12 12.20 -23.06 6.85
CA THR A 12 11.62 -22.17 7.87
C THR A 12 11.81 -22.73 9.26
N GLN A 13 11.76 -24.05 9.47
CA GLN A 13 11.95 -24.67 10.80
C GLN A 13 13.26 -24.25 11.48
N ASN A 14 14.36 -24.20 10.75
CA ASN A 14 15.68 -23.82 11.29
C ASN A 14 15.89 -22.30 11.42
N GLN A 15 15.01 -21.48 10.83
CA GLN A 15 15.16 -20.01 10.81
C GLN A 15 13.91 -19.25 11.28
N LYS A 16 12.95 -19.93 11.94
CA LYS A 16 11.64 -19.37 12.34
C LYS A 16 11.76 -18.02 13.02
N ALA A 17 12.61 -17.91 14.04
CA ALA A 17 12.76 -16.69 14.82
C ALA A 17 13.29 -15.49 14.00
N ARG A 18 14.22 -15.72 13.06
CA ARG A 18 14.77 -14.65 12.21
C ARG A 18 13.80 -14.23 11.12
N LEU A 19 13.12 -15.18 10.50
CA LEU A 19 12.09 -14.89 9.50
C LEU A 19 10.91 -14.14 10.14
N PHE A 20 10.50 -14.57 11.32
CA PHE A 20 9.48 -13.88 12.10
C PHE A 20 9.93 -12.47 12.48
N GLY A 21 11.17 -12.29 12.93
CA GLY A 21 11.72 -10.96 13.22
C GLY A 21 11.74 -10.03 12.01
N ILE A 22 12.16 -10.52 10.83
CA ILE A 22 12.18 -9.74 9.59
C ILE A 22 10.77 -9.38 9.14
N ALA A 23 9.82 -10.31 9.23
CA ALA A 23 8.42 -10.04 8.91
C ALA A 23 7.80 -9.04 9.90
N PHE A 24 8.07 -9.17 11.19
CA PHE A 24 7.54 -8.30 12.22
C PHE A 24 8.08 -6.88 12.13
N ILE A 25 9.39 -6.72 11.95
CA ILE A 25 10.00 -5.39 11.74
C ILE A 25 9.56 -4.81 10.40
N GLY A 26 9.48 -5.65 9.36
CA GLY A 26 8.95 -5.24 8.06
C GLY A 26 7.52 -4.72 8.17
N PHE A 27 6.67 -5.42 8.91
CA PHE A 27 5.30 -5.02 9.22
C PHE A 27 5.26 -3.72 10.02
N ALA A 28 6.06 -3.58 11.07
CA ALA A 28 6.11 -2.37 11.88
C ALA A 28 6.51 -1.13 11.05
N ILE A 29 7.51 -1.26 10.17
CA ILE A 29 7.93 -0.18 9.28
C ILE A 29 6.84 0.16 8.27
N LEU A 30 6.22 -0.85 7.65
CA LEU A 30 5.09 -0.63 6.72
C LEU A 30 3.91 0.05 7.42
N LEU A 31 3.59 -0.36 8.65
CA LEU A 31 2.54 0.24 9.46
C LEU A 31 2.84 1.72 9.75
N LEU A 32 4.06 2.04 10.17
CA LEU A 32 4.49 3.43 10.38
C LEU A 32 4.40 4.27 9.10
N LEU A 33 4.87 3.74 7.97
CA LEU A 33 4.77 4.43 6.67
C LEU A 33 3.32 4.66 6.25
N THR A 34 2.43 3.72 6.56
CA THR A 34 1.00 3.83 6.26
C THR A 34 0.33 4.89 7.14
N ILE A 35 0.65 4.92 8.44
CA ILE A 35 0.18 5.99 9.35
C ILE A 35 0.66 7.36 8.86
N LEU A 36 1.94 7.48 8.48
CA LEU A 36 2.50 8.72 7.95
C LEU A 36 1.77 9.15 6.68
N ALA A 37 1.50 8.22 5.75
CA ALA A 37 0.77 8.50 4.53
C ALA A 37 -0.70 8.93 4.76
N MET A 38 -1.31 8.46 5.86
CA MET A 38 -2.69 8.82 6.24
C MET A 38 -2.79 10.09 7.09
N SER A 39 -1.70 10.51 7.74
CA SER A 39 -1.66 11.71 8.59
C SER A 39 -2.21 12.98 7.92
N PRO A 40 -1.88 13.33 6.65
CA PRO A 40 -2.45 14.53 6.03
C PRO A 40 -3.97 14.44 5.83
N TYR A 41 -4.53 13.26 5.58
CA TYR A 41 -5.99 13.12 5.38
C TYR A 41 -6.77 13.39 6.65
N ASN A 42 -6.29 12.93 7.81
CA ASN A 42 -6.96 13.19 9.08
C ASN A 42 -7.03 14.69 9.38
N LEU A 43 -5.93 15.41 9.14
CA LEU A 43 -5.88 16.87 9.30
C LEU A 43 -6.81 17.55 8.29
N LEU A 44 -6.79 17.13 7.03
CA LEU A 44 -7.62 17.74 6.00
C LEU A 44 -9.11 17.50 6.22
N LEU A 45 -9.51 16.30 6.65
CA LEU A 45 -10.91 16.02 7.01
C LEU A 45 -11.40 16.91 8.14
N GLN A 46 -10.56 17.19 9.15
CA GLN A 46 -10.91 18.14 10.21
C GLN A 46 -11.05 19.57 9.69
N VAL A 47 -10.13 20.02 8.84
CA VAL A 47 -10.21 21.36 8.22
C VAL A 47 -11.45 21.48 7.32
N TRP A 48 -11.79 20.43 6.59
CA TRP A 48 -13.03 20.35 5.80
C TRP A 48 -14.27 20.45 6.67
N GLN A 49 -14.35 19.68 7.76
CA GLN A 49 -15.46 19.75 8.71
C GLN A 49 -15.60 21.16 9.30
N MET A 50 -14.49 21.76 9.74
CA MET A 50 -14.50 23.12 10.27
C MET A 50 -14.94 24.15 9.23
N SER A 51 -14.48 24.03 7.99
CA SER A 51 -14.87 24.96 6.91
C SER A 51 -16.35 24.90 6.55
N MET A 52 -16.96 23.70 6.65
CA MET A 52 -18.39 23.53 6.43
C MET A 52 -19.22 24.10 7.59
N LEU A 53 -18.71 24.02 8.82
CA LEU A 53 -19.39 24.51 10.02
C LEU A 53 -19.30 26.04 10.19
N THR A 54 -18.17 26.65 9.82
CA THR A 54 -17.95 28.10 10.01
C THR A 54 -18.36 28.94 8.80
N GLY A 55 -18.72 28.31 7.68
CA GLY A 55 -19.10 29.01 6.43
C GLY A 55 -17.95 29.79 5.79
N GLN A 56 -16.73 29.69 6.31
CA GLN A 56 -15.55 30.39 5.80
C GLN A 56 -15.03 29.66 4.57
N GLN A 57 -15.68 29.92 3.43
CA GLN A 57 -15.42 29.27 2.16
C GLN A 57 -14.13 29.78 1.51
N ASN A 58 -13.01 29.13 1.82
CA ASN A 58 -11.86 29.15 0.91
C ASN A 58 -11.72 27.78 0.24
N LEU A 59 -12.74 27.43 -0.54
CA LEU A 59 -12.87 26.15 -1.24
C LEU A 59 -11.65 25.87 -2.14
N THR A 60 -11.08 26.90 -2.76
CA THR A 60 -9.89 26.79 -3.59
C THR A 60 -8.68 26.24 -2.81
N THR A 61 -8.44 26.76 -1.60
CA THR A 61 -7.34 26.31 -0.74
C THR A 61 -7.58 24.88 -0.26
N LEU A 62 -8.81 24.53 0.12
CA LEU A 62 -9.18 23.17 0.55
C LEU A 62 -8.98 22.14 -0.55
N ILE A 63 -9.40 22.47 -1.78
CA ILE A 63 -9.20 21.61 -2.95
C ILE A 63 -7.71 21.44 -3.25
N LEU A 64 -6.93 22.52 -3.25
CA LEU A 64 -5.48 22.46 -3.46
C LEU A 64 -4.78 21.59 -2.41
N MET A 65 -5.15 21.72 -1.14
CA MET A 65 -4.59 20.91 -0.06
C MET A 65 -4.95 19.43 -0.21
N MET A 66 -6.18 19.11 -0.62
CA MET A 66 -6.59 17.72 -0.92
C MET A 66 -5.81 17.13 -2.09
N VAL A 67 -5.66 17.87 -3.19
CA VAL A 67 -4.85 17.44 -4.33
C VAL A 67 -3.40 17.21 -3.90
N GLY A 68 -2.84 18.12 -3.11
CA GLY A 68 -1.48 17.99 -2.55
C GLY A 68 -1.32 16.74 -1.69
N ALA A 69 -2.28 16.45 -0.81
CA ALA A 69 -2.24 15.23 0.01
C ALA A 69 -2.33 13.96 -0.84
N ILE A 70 -3.23 13.91 -1.83
CA ILE A 70 -3.36 12.77 -2.76
C ILE A 70 -2.05 12.52 -3.50
N LEU A 71 -1.45 13.56 -4.07
CA LEU A 71 -0.17 13.46 -4.76
C LEU A 71 0.94 12.97 -3.82
N LEU A 72 1.00 13.50 -2.61
CA LEU A 72 1.99 13.09 -1.61
C LEU A 72 1.81 11.61 -1.22
N THR A 73 0.58 11.15 -1.01
CA THR A 73 0.29 9.74 -0.72
C THR A 73 0.71 8.83 -1.87
N ILE A 74 0.40 9.20 -3.11
CA ILE A 74 0.82 8.47 -4.31
C ILE A 74 2.34 8.37 -4.36
N PHE A 75 3.03 9.48 -4.09
CA PHE A 75 4.48 9.54 -4.11
C PHE A 75 5.11 8.67 -3.03
N LEU A 76 4.62 8.76 -1.79
CA LEU A 76 5.05 7.89 -0.68
C LEU A 76 4.77 6.42 -0.98
N PHE A 77 3.61 6.11 -1.56
CA PHE A 77 3.27 4.73 -1.90
C PHE A 77 4.23 4.16 -2.96
N ALA A 78 4.39 4.87 -4.08
CA ALA A 78 5.20 4.42 -5.20
C ALA A 78 6.69 4.35 -4.86
N MET A 79 7.21 5.32 -4.09
CA MET A 79 8.65 5.43 -3.82
C MET A 79 9.13 4.71 -2.56
N LEU A 80 8.27 4.57 -1.54
CA LEU A 80 8.67 4.05 -0.23
C LEU A 80 7.89 2.79 0.14
N ILE A 81 6.56 2.86 0.23
CA ILE A 81 5.74 1.75 0.77
C ILE A 81 5.87 0.51 -0.12
N PHE A 82 5.65 0.65 -1.42
CA PHE A 82 5.63 -0.48 -2.34
C PHE A 82 7.03 -1.11 -2.53
N PRO A 83 8.12 -0.34 -2.72
CA PRO A 83 9.47 -0.91 -2.73
C PRO A 83 9.84 -1.62 -1.42
N PHE A 84 9.42 -1.07 -0.26
CA PHE A 84 9.66 -1.71 1.03
C PHE A 84 8.91 -3.04 1.17
N PHE A 85 7.65 -3.09 0.72
CA PHE A 85 6.86 -4.33 0.68
C PHE A 85 7.52 -5.40 -0.20
N VAL A 86 7.99 -5.04 -1.39
CA VAL A 86 8.74 -5.94 -2.27
C VAL A 86 10.05 -6.39 -1.61
N GLY A 87 10.72 -5.51 -0.86
CA GLY A 87 11.91 -5.83 -0.07
C GLY A 87 11.66 -6.90 0.98
N VAL A 88 10.56 -6.79 1.74
CA VAL A 88 10.13 -7.79 2.73
C VAL A 88 9.88 -9.14 2.07
N ILE A 89 9.10 -9.17 0.98
CA ILE A 89 8.81 -10.42 0.24
C ILE A 89 10.09 -11.03 -0.33
N SER A 90 10.97 -10.22 -0.91
CA SER A 90 12.22 -10.70 -1.49
C SER A 90 13.15 -11.29 -0.43
N ALA A 91 13.25 -10.67 0.75
CA ALA A 91 14.04 -11.19 1.87
C ALA A 91 13.52 -12.54 2.36
N ILE A 92 12.20 -12.71 2.43
CA ILE A 92 11.54 -13.97 2.78
C ILE A 92 11.79 -15.02 1.69
N HIS A 93 11.55 -14.69 0.42
CA HIS A 93 11.73 -15.61 -0.70
C HIS A 93 13.19 -16.10 -0.84
N HIS A 94 14.16 -15.18 -0.68
CA HIS A 94 15.58 -15.51 -0.80
C HIS A 94 16.07 -16.42 0.33
N SER A 95 15.56 -16.22 1.56
CA SER A 95 15.91 -17.06 2.70
C SER A 95 15.28 -18.46 2.64
N ILE A 96 14.11 -18.59 2.02
CA ILE A 96 13.45 -19.89 1.79
C ILE A 96 14.17 -20.70 0.70
N LEU A 97 14.44 -20.09 -0.46
CA LEU A 97 14.97 -20.82 -1.63
C LEU A 97 16.47 -21.05 -1.59
N ASN A 98 17.26 -20.07 -1.17
CA ASN A 98 18.72 -20.17 -1.25
C ASN A 98 19.34 -20.73 0.03
N THR A 99 18.51 -21.12 1.01
CA THR A 99 18.95 -21.65 2.32
C THR A 99 19.93 -20.71 3.05
N THR A 100 20.03 -19.47 2.59
CA THR A 100 20.93 -18.46 3.12
C THR A 100 20.32 -17.89 4.39
N LYS A 101 21.15 -17.72 5.43
CA LYS A 101 20.71 -17.08 6.68
C LYS A 101 20.05 -15.75 6.36
N ALA A 102 18.81 -15.56 6.79
CA ALA A 102 18.08 -14.31 6.57
C ALA A 102 18.88 -13.12 7.13
N ARG A 103 19.16 -12.11 6.29
CA ARG A 103 19.94 -10.91 6.66
C ARG A 103 19.04 -9.68 6.58
N TRP A 104 19.15 -8.81 7.59
CA TRP A 104 18.48 -7.51 7.61
C TRP A 104 18.79 -6.64 6.39
N LYS A 105 19.99 -6.78 5.81
CA LYS A 105 20.40 -6.06 4.60
C LYS A 105 19.56 -6.41 3.36
N ASP A 106 18.87 -7.54 3.36
CA ASP A 106 18.01 -7.94 2.24
C ASP A 106 16.67 -7.17 2.22
N LEU A 107 16.21 -6.61 3.35
CA LEU A 107 15.02 -5.73 3.39
C LEU A 107 15.20 -4.48 2.51
N PHE A 108 16.39 -3.91 2.54
CA PHE A 108 16.72 -2.71 1.76
C PHE A 108 17.22 -3.02 0.35
N ARG A 109 17.23 -4.29 -0.06
CA ARG A 109 17.71 -4.70 -1.38
C ARG A 109 16.82 -4.16 -2.49
N ALA A 110 15.54 -3.93 -2.22
CA ALA A 110 14.61 -3.29 -3.15
C ALA A 110 14.95 -1.81 -3.43
N PHE A 111 15.72 -1.15 -2.55
CA PHE A 111 16.18 0.24 -2.75
C PHE A 111 17.50 0.32 -3.53
N LYS A 112 18.08 -0.81 -3.97
CA LYS A 112 19.29 -0.78 -4.81
C LYS A 112 18.97 -0.28 -6.23
N LYS A 113 19.92 0.48 -6.79
CA LYS A 113 19.88 1.01 -8.15
C LYS A 113 19.61 -0.14 -9.15
N GLY A 114 18.57 0.00 -9.98
CA GLY A 114 18.12 -1.00 -10.95
C GLY A 114 16.91 -1.87 -10.52
N VAL A 115 16.77 -2.18 -9.23
CA VAL A 115 15.57 -2.86 -8.69
C VAL A 115 14.51 -1.84 -8.30
N TRP A 116 14.94 -0.73 -7.68
CA TRP A 116 14.05 0.34 -7.23
C TRP A 116 13.17 0.90 -8.37
N GLY A 117 13.74 1.18 -9.54
CA GLY A 117 12.98 1.66 -10.69
C GLY A 117 11.89 0.68 -11.15
N LYS A 118 12.19 -0.63 -11.17
CA LYS A 118 11.21 -1.66 -11.50
C LYS A 118 10.11 -1.74 -10.46
N THR A 119 10.45 -1.64 -9.17
CA THR A 119 9.45 -1.64 -8.09
C THR A 119 8.58 -0.39 -8.11
N VAL A 120 9.12 0.78 -8.45
CA VAL A 120 8.34 2.01 -8.59
C VAL A 120 7.35 1.90 -9.75
N ILE A 121 7.78 1.41 -10.91
CA ILE A 121 6.89 1.20 -12.08
C ILE A 121 5.76 0.22 -11.72
N LEU A 122 6.09 -0.88 -11.04
CA LEU A 122 5.08 -1.83 -10.54
C LEU A 122 4.14 -1.19 -9.51
N GLY A 123 4.66 -0.29 -8.66
CA GLY A 123 3.86 0.49 -7.71
C GLY A 123 2.87 1.42 -8.41
N ILE A 124 3.29 2.08 -9.48
CA ILE A 124 2.41 2.94 -10.30
C ILE A 124 1.37 2.08 -11.03
N LEU A 125 1.77 0.93 -11.58
CA LEU A 125 0.86 0.03 -12.29
C LEU A 125 -0.19 -0.57 -11.35
N THR A 126 0.20 -0.93 -10.12
CA THR A 126 -0.74 -1.38 -9.09
C THR A 126 -1.67 -0.27 -8.63
N LEU A 127 -1.18 0.96 -8.46
CA LEU A 127 -2.05 2.12 -8.23
C LEU A 127 -3.07 2.31 -9.34
N LEU A 128 -2.65 2.24 -10.60
CA LEU A 128 -3.54 2.36 -11.75
C LEU A 128 -4.61 1.27 -11.72
N PHE A 129 -4.23 0.03 -11.40
CA PHE A 129 -5.17 -1.07 -11.24
C PHE A 129 -6.18 -0.85 -10.12
N ILE A 130 -5.74 -0.30 -8.97
CA ILE A 130 -6.62 0.09 -7.86
C ILE A 130 -7.61 1.17 -8.31
N VAL A 131 -7.16 2.17 -9.06
CA VAL A 131 -8.04 3.23 -9.57
C VAL A 131 -9.07 2.66 -10.54
N VAL A 132 -8.66 1.80 -11.48
CA VAL A 132 -9.58 1.16 -12.44
C VAL A 132 -10.63 0.30 -11.72
N THR A 133 -10.20 -0.50 -10.74
CA THR A 133 -11.14 -1.32 -9.96
C THR A 133 -12.10 -0.49 -9.12
N ALA A 134 -11.65 0.64 -8.55
CA ALA A 134 -12.52 1.58 -7.85
C ALA A 134 -13.57 2.21 -8.78
N ILE A 135 -13.19 2.58 -10.02
CA ILE A 135 -14.12 3.09 -11.03
C ILE A 135 -15.16 2.04 -11.40
N ILE A 136 -14.74 0.81 -11.66
CA ILE A 136 -15.65 -0.30 -11.97
C ILE A 136 -16.63 -0.53 -10.80
N TYR A 137 -16.13 -0.55 -9.57
CA TYR A 137 -16.95 -0.68 -8.37
C TYR A 137 -17.98 0.44 -8.25
N ALA A 138 -17.59 1.69 -8.48
CA ALA A 138 -18.50 2.83 -8.47
C ALA A 138 -19.58 2.73 -9.55
N LEU A 139 -19.21 2.30 -10.76
CA LEU A 139 -20.16 2.07 -11.87
C LEU A 139 -21.14 0.93 -11.56
N VAL A 140 -20.67 -0.17 -10.98
CA VAL A 140 -21.53 -1.28 -10.57
C VAL A 140 -22.51 -0.82 -9.49
N ASN A 141 -22.04 -0.08 -8.48
CA ASN A 141 -22.92 0.47 -7.44
C ASN A 141 -23.95 1.46 -8.00
N ALA A 142 -23.54 2.34 -8.91
CA ALA A 142 -24.46 3.28 -9.57
C ALA A 142 -25.50 2.53 -10.42
N GLY A 143 -25.08 1.53 -11.19
CA GLY A 143 -25.96 0.68 -11.98
C GLY A 143 -26.93 -0.13 -11.11
N MET A 144 -26.45 -0.72 -10.02
CA MET A 144 -27.29 -1.43 -9.04
C MET A 144 -28.30 -0.48 -8.39
N THR A 145 -27.88 0.72 -8.00
CA THR A 145 -28.77 1.73 -7.40
C THR A 145 -29.86 2.15 -8.39
N PHE A 146 -29.49 2.35 -9.66
CA PHE A 146 -30.44 2.67 -10.73
C PHE A 146 -31.45 1.52 -10.98
N LEU A 147 -30.98 0.27 -11.03
CA LEU A 147 -31.85 -0.89 -11.18
C LEU A 147 -32.78 -1.09 -9.99
N ILE A 148 -32.29 -0.89 -8.77
CA ILE A 148 -33.10 -0.96 -7.54
C ILE A 148 -34.19 0.12 -7.57
N GLN A 149 -33.85 1.35 -7.97
CA GLN A 149 -34.83 2.44 -8.11
C GLN A 149 -35.91 2.11 -9.14
N GLN A 150 -35.56 1.51 -10.28
CA GLN A 150 -36.55 1.08 -11.27
C GLN A 150 -37.42 -0.10 -10.84
N ILE A 151 -36.86 -1.06 -10.10
CA ILE A 151 -37.59 -2.27 -9.70
C ILE A 151 -38.50 -2.02 -8.49
N PHE A 152 -38.05 -1.21 -7.53
CA PHE A 152 -38.76 -1.00 -6.28
C PHE A 152 -39.64 0.26 -6.24
N ASN A 153 -39.76 1.01 -7.34
CA ASN A 153 -40.63 2.19 -7.50
C ASN A 153 -40.80 2.98 -6.18
N TRP A 154 -39.73 3.69 -5.80
CA TRP A 154 -39.88 4.90 -4.98
C TRP A 154 -39.92 6.11 -5.89
#